data_AF-A0A0K3AU09-F1
#
_entry.id   AF-A0A0K3AU09-F1
#
_cell.length_a   1.000
_cell.length_b   1.000
_cell.length_c   1.000
_cell.angle_alpha   90.00
_cell.angle_beta   90.00
_cell.angle_gamma   90.00
#
_symmetry.space_group_name_H-M   'P 1'
#
loop_
_entity.id
_entity.type
_entity.pdbx_description
1 polymer ?
#
loop_
_entity_poly.entity_id
_entity_poly.type
_entity_poly.pdbx_seq_one_letter_code
_entity_poly.pdbx_strand_id
1 'polypeptide(L)'
;MITRTTVALAALALLAGCAGADQPPPAASETPSAPPTRNEVKVTTDPCTLLTAEEVSAHVGAKVSGVPDDLPTVGRGCRWEAPGGAAYLSVILNTPAFPDVSTSARRSVDIGGKKASVLADDGLYCLIYVNGGTPWLQFGSQSADTGTPVAKTHECDRSTPLVQKVIANLKW
;
A
#
# COMPACT_ATOMS: atom_id res chain seq x y z
N MET A 1 14.76 38.75 -11.16
CA MET A 1 15.52 39.18 -9.97
C MET A 1 14.99 38.45 -8.75
N ILE A 2 15.65 37.37 -8.33
CA ILE A 2 15.60 36.85 -6.95
C ILE A 2 17.01 36.34 -6.67
N THR A 3 17.67 37.01 -5.73
CA THR A 3 19.10 36.90 -5.42
C THR A 3 19.34 35.73 -4.46
N ARG A 4 20.30 34.86 -4.79
CA ARG A 4 20.79 33.77 -3.93
C ARG A 4 21.66 34.36 -2.82
N THR A 5 21.41 34.00 -1.57
CA THR A 5 22.28 34.37 -0.44
C THR A 5 22.70 33.11 0.31
N THR A 6 23.88 32.61 -0.03
CA THR A 6 24.66 31.67 0.77
C THR A 6 25.39 32.45 1.86
N VAL A 7 25.21 32.08 3.12
CA VAL A 7 26.05 32.56 4.24
C VAL A 7 26.62 31.35 4.96
N ALA A 8 27.93 31.19 4.83
CA ALA A 8 28.76 30.39 5.71
C ALA A 8 29.44 31.35 6.70
N LEU A 9 29.45 31.02 7.99
CA LEU A 9 30.33 31.63 9.00
C LEU A 9 30.39 30.62 10.18
N ALA A 10 31.49 29.87 10.30
CA ALA A 10 32.73 30.22 11.00
C ALA A 10 32.63 30.04 12.52
N ALA A 11 33.52 29.17 13.00
CA ALA A 11 33.67 28.74 14.37
C ALA A 11 34.14 29.87 15.31
N LEU A 12 33.73 29.76 16.57
CA LEU A 12 34.29 30.53 17.68
C LEU A 12 34.60 29.54 18.82
N ALA A 13 35.90 29.36 19.06
CA ALA A 13 36.44 28.69 20.22
C ALA A 13 37.00 29.75 21.17
N LEU A 14 36.46 29.81 22.39
CA LEU A 14 36.98 30.49 23.59
C LEU A 14 36.26 29.79 24.77
N LEU A 15 36.76 29.51 25.97
CA LEU A 15 38.03 29.68 26.68
C LEU A 15 37.81 28.97 28.04
N ALA A 16 38.85 28.29 28.54
CA ALA A 16 39.26 28.07 29.94
C ALA A 16 38.22 27.97 31.10
N GLY A 17 38.36 26.91 31.91
CA GLY A 17 37.86 26.85 33.29
C GLY A 17 38.27 25.56 34.00
N CYS A 18 39.35 25.59 34.78
CA CYS A 18 39.65 24.56 35.79
C CYS A 18 38.84 24.86 37.06
N ALA A 19 38.01 23.92 37.50
CA ALA A 19 37.54 23.83 38.88
C ALA A 19 37.15 22.38 39.19
N GLY A 20 37.81 21.79 40.18
CA GLY A 20 37.50 20.45 40.65
C GLY A 20 36.19 20.39 41.43
N ALA A 21 35.52 19.23 41.38
CA ALA A 21 34.61 18.72 42.40
C ALA A 21 34.32 17.24 42.11
N ASP A 22 34.13 16.47 43.18
CA ASP A 22 33.95 15.01 43.25
C ASP A 22 33.17 14.36 42.10
N GLN A 23 33.75 13.30 41.54
CA GLN A 23 33.11 12.44 40.55
C GLN A 23 32.17 11.46 41.25
N PRO A 24 30.84 11.53 41.06
CA PRO A 24 29.94 10.46 41.46
C PRO A 24 30.28 9.19 40.65
N PRO A 25 30.05 7.98 41.19
CA PRO A 25 30.30 6.76 40.45
C PRO A 25 29.55 6.79 39.10
N PRO A 26 30.14 6.25 38.02
CA PRO A 26 29.51 6.29 36.71
C PRO A 26 28.14 5.62 36.79
N ALA A 27 27.10 6.38 36.48
CA ALA A 27 25.79 5.83 36.22
C ALA A 27 25.97 4.73 35.17
N ALA A 28 25.53 3.52 35.50
CA ALA A 28 25.53 2.39 34.59
C ALA A 28 24.96 2.87 33.25
N SER A 29 25.77 2.80 32.19
CA SER A 29 25.28 3.06 30.85
C SER A 29 24.19 2.05 30.58
N GLU A 30 22.93 2.49 30.62
CA GLU A 30 21.82 1.71 30.11
C GLU A 30 22.12 1.44 28.65
N THR A 31 22.58 0.22 28.38
CA THR A 31 22.72 -0.31 27.02
C THR A 31 21.39 -0.03 26.33
N PRO A 32 21.36 0.69 25.19
CA PRO A 32 20.12 0.93 24.47
C PRO A 32 19.45 -0.42 24.24
N SER A 33 18.31 -0.63 24.89
CA SER A 33 17.55 -1.86 24.71
C SER A 33 17.25 -1.99 23.23
N ALA A 34 17.67 -3.10 22.61
CA ALA A 34 17.39 -3.36 21.21
C ALA A 34 15.90 -3.15 20.97
N PRO A 35 15.50 -2.43 19.90
CA PRO A 35 14.09 -2.20 19.64
C PRO A 35 13.36 -3.54 19.59
N PRO A 36 12.15 -3.65 20.18
CA PRO A 36 11.43 -4.91 20.22
C PRO A 36 11.29 -5.43 18.80
N THR A 37 11.65 -6.70 18.60
CA THR A 37 11.50 -7.39 17.33
C THR A 37 10.01 -7.37 17.00
N ARG A 38 9.59 -6.54 16.03
CA ARG A 38 8.22 -6.64 15.51
C ARG A 38 8.10 -8.04 14.93
N ASN A 39 7.12 -8.80 15.41
CA ASN A 39 6.68 -10.00 14.72
C ASN A 39 6.06 -9.57 13.39
N GLU A 40 6.90 -9.40 12.37
CA GLU A 40 6.46 -9.09 11.02
C GLU A 40 5.72 -10.30 10.47
N VAL A 41 4.41 -10.16 10.28
CA VAL A 41 3.61 -11.20 9.63
C VAL A 41 4.07 -11.28 8.18
N LYS A 42 4.64 -12.41 7.77
CA LYS A 42 5.10 -12.62 6.40
C LYS A 42 3.97 -13.17 5.53
N VAL A 43 3.67 -12.50 4.42
CA VAL A 43 2.77 -13.02 3.38
C VAL A 43 3.51 -14.05 2.53
N THR A 44 3.15 -15.31 2.66
CA THR A 44 3.73 -16.42 1.87
C THR A 44 3.14 -16.52 0.47
N THR A 45 1.85 -16.20 0.32
CA THR A 45 1.16 -16.16 -0.97
C THR A 45 1.79 -15.12 -1.89
N ASP A 46 2.02 -15.50 -3.15
CA ASP A 46 2.45 -14.59 -4.21
C ASP A 46 1.21 -13.95 -4.88
N PRO A 47 0.98 -12.63 -4.73
CA PRO A 47 -0.18 -11.96 -5.33
C PRO A 47 -0.23 -12.05 -6.86
N CYS A 48 0.91 -12.21 -7.54
CA CYS A 48 0.95 -12.32 -9.00
C CYS A 48 0.38 -13.65 -9.51
N THR A 49 0.18 -14.64 -8.63
CA THR A 49 -0.40 -15.95 -8.98
C THR A 49 -1.92 -16.01 -8.77
N LEU A 50 -2.52 -14.96 -8.20
CA LEU A 50 -3.94 -14.95 -7.83
C LEU A 50 -4.88 -14.72 -9.01
N LEU A 51 -4.36 -14.22 -10.14
CA LEU A 51 -5.06 -14.02 -11.40
C LEU A 51 -4.13 -14.42 -12.55
N THR A 52 -4.68 -14.91 -13.66
CA THR A 52 -3.87 -15.21 -14.84
C THR A 52 -3.59 -13.95 -15.65
N ALA A 53 -2.51 -13.98 -16.46
CA ALA A 53 -2.18 -12.86 -17.34
C ALA A 53 -3.29 -12.60 -18.37
N GLU A 54 -3.97 -13.63 -18.85
CA GLU A 54 -5.08 -13.52 -19.80
C GLU A 54 -6.28 -12.81 -19.17
N GLU A 55 -6.63 -13.16 -17.94
CA GLU A 55 -7.74 -12.54 -17.20
C GLU A 55 -7.48 -11.06 -16.98
N VAL A 56 -6.27 -10.71 -16.53
CA VAL A 56 -5.92 -9.31 -16.29
C VAL A 56 -5.75 -8.55 -17.59
N SER A 57 -5.20 -9.16 -18.64
CA SER A 57 -5.09 -8.52 -19.96
C SER A 57 -6.45 -8.22 -20.58
N ALA A 58 -7.42 -9.14 -20.42
CA ALA A 58 -8.78 -8.91 -20.86
C ALA A 58 -9.44 -7.76 -20.08
N HIS A 59 -9.18 -7.67 -18.78
CA HIS A 59 -9.73 -6.60 -17.94
C HIS A 59 -9.11 -5.23 -18.22
N VAL A 60 -7.78 -5.17 -18.34
CA VAL A 60 -7.02 -3.94 -18.62
C VAL A 60 -7.18 -3.50 -20.08
N GLY A 61 -7.52 -4.40 -20.98
CA GLY A 61 -7.68 -4.12 -22.42
C GLY A 61 -6.35 -4.07 -23.19
N ALA A 62 -5.26 -4.54 -22.59
CA ALA A 62 -3.94 -4.62 -23.20
C ALA A 62 -3.22 -5.89 -22.74
N LYS A 63 -2.29 -6.42 -23.54
CA LYS A 63 -1.45 -7.52 -23.11
C LYS A 63 -0.51 -7.04 -22.00
N VAL A 64 -0.66 -7.61 -20.80
CA VAL A 64 0.11 -7.22 -19.61
C VAL A 64 0.65 -8.44 -18.89
N SER A 65 1.74 -8.24 -18.14
CA SER A 65 2.31 -9.23 -17.22
C SER A 65 2.39 -8.63 -15.82
N GLY A 66 2.16 -9.47 -14.81
CA GLY A 66 2.21 -9.03 -13.42
C GLY A 66 3.63 -8.69 -13.02
N VAL A 67 3.81 -7.52 -12.42
CA VAL A 67 5.06 -7.09 -11.79
C VAL A 67 4.85 -7.15 -10.28
N PRO A 68 5.64 -7.95 -9.55
CA PRO A 68 5.60 -7.94 -8.09
C PRO A 68 5.87 -6.55 -7.54
N ASP A 69 5.08 -6.15 -6.55
CA ASP A 69 5.25 -4.91 -5.80
C ASP A 69 5.70 -5.28 -4.39
N ASP A 70 6.97 -5.05 -4.08
CA ASP A 70 7.53 -5.37 -2.76
C ASP A 70 7.29 -4.21 -1.80
N LEU A 71 6.44 -4.45 -0.80
CA LEU A 71 5.96 -3.43 0.12
C LEU A 71 6.41 -3.80 1.55
N PRO A 72 7.69 -3.63 1.89
CA PRO A 72 8.32 -4.28 3.06
C PRO A 72 7.64 -3.98 4.41
N THR A 73 6.94 -2.85 4.54
CA THR A 73 6.24 -2.46 5.76
C THR A 73 4.72 -2.60 5.70
N VAL A 74 4.17 -2.96 4.53
CA VAL A 74 2.73 -2.96 4.25
C VAL A 74 2.24 -4.34 3.82
N GLY A 75 3.05 -5.14 3.13
CA GLY A 75 2.68 -6.47 2.66
C GLY A 75 3.37 -6.86 1.37
N ARG A 76 2.64 -7.54 0.48
CA ARG A 76 3.13 -7.90 -0.86
C ARG A 76 2.05 -7.61 -1.89
N GLY A 77 2.44 -7.10 -3.05
CA GLY A 77 1.52 -6.78 -4.13
C GLY A 77 1.92 -7.37 -5.46
N CYS A 78 1.00 -7.27 -6.41
CA CYS A 78 1.26 -7.42 -7.83
C CYS A 78 0.49 -6.34 -8.59
N ARG A 79 1.15 -5.74 -9.58
CA ARG A 79 0.57 -4.73 -10.46
C ARG A 79 0.69 -5.18 -11.91
N TRP A 80 -0.40 -5.06 -12.65
CA TRP A 80 -0.45 -5.22 -14.09
C TRP A 80 -0.86 -3.88 -14.69
N GLU A 81 -0.09 -3.37 -15.63
CA GLU A 81 -0.28 -2.03 -16.15
C GLU A 81 -0.15 -2.02 -17.67
N ALA A 82 -1.11 -1.39 -18.35
CA ALA A 82 -1.04 -1.17 -19.79
C ALA A 82 0.13 -0.25 -20.15
N PRO A 83 0.70 -0.35 -21.36
CA PRO A 83 1.70 0.61 -21.82
C PRO A 83 1.21 2.06 -21.66
N GLY A 84 2.01 2.89 -21.00
CA GLY A 84 1.68 4.29 -20.73
C GLY A 84 0.80 4.53 -19.48
N GLY A 85 0.46 3.50 -18.70
CA GLY A 85 -0.15 3.65 -17.38
C GLY A 85 -1.62 4.05 -17.37
N ALA A 86 -2.26 4.16 -18.54
CA ALA A 86 -3.65 4.63 -18.66
C ALA A 86 -4.67 3.65 -18.06
N ALA A 87 -4.32 2.37 -17.93
CA ALA A 87 -5.14 1.35 -17.31
C ALA A 87 -4.25 0.39 -16.50
N TYR A 88 -4.74 -0.04 -15.34
CA TYR A 88 -4.02 -0.98 -14.49
C TYR A 88 -4.95 -1.79 -13.60
N LEU A 89 -4.41 -2.87 -13.05
CA LEU A 89 -4.98 -3.64 -11.97
C LEU A 89 -3.90 -3.89 -10.91
N SER A 90 -4.24 -3.79 -9.63
CA SER A 90 -3.35 -4.14 -8.52
C SER A 90 -4.04 -5.00 -7.48
N VAL A 91 -3.30 -5.99 -6.97
CA VAL A 91 -3.70 -6.87 -5.88
C VAL A 91 -2.63 -6.78 -4.81
N ILE A 92 -3.00 -6.34 -3.62
CA ILE A 92 -2.08 -6.20 -2.48
C ILE A 92 -2.64 -6.98 -1.28
N LEU A 93 -1.81 -7.85 -0.72
CA LEU A 93 -2.06 -8.56 0.53
C LEU A 93 -1.33 -7.82 1.65
N ASN A 94 -2.10 -7.10 2.46
CA ASN A 94 -1.59 -6.21 3.49
C ASN A 94 -1.46 -6.91 4.83
N THR A 95 -0.36 -6.68 5.54
CA THR A 95 -0.04 -7.28 6.84
C THR A 95 -0.38 -6.43 8.06
N PRO A 96 -0.48 -5.08 7.99
CA PRO A 96 -1.02 -4.28 9.08
C PRO A 96 -2.46 -4.70 9.43
N ALA A 97 -2.93 -4.29 10.61
CA ALA A 97 -4.33 -4.43 10.97
C ALA A 97 -5.24 -3.81 9.89
N PHE A 98 -6.39 -4.43 9.65
CA PHE A 98 -7.39 -3.88 8.73
C PHE A 98 -7.75 -2.46 9.17
N PRO A 99 -7.69 -1.46 8.28
CA PRO A 99 -7.96 -0.08 8.66
C PRO A 99 -9.43 0.11 9.02
N ASP A 100 -9.72 1.09 9.87
CA ASP A 100 -11.10 1.56 10.04
C ASP A 100 -11.55 2.30 8.77
N VAL A 101 -12.53 1.72 8.08
CA VAL A 101 -13.12 2.24 6.84
C VAL A 101 -14.55 2.73 7.02
N SER A 102 -15.05 2.79 8.26
CA SER A 102 -16.45 3.12 8.56
C SER A 102 -16.90 4.49 8.02
N THR A 103 -15.97 5.45 7.92
CA THR A 103 -16.23 6.81 7.44
C THR A 103 -15.70 7.09 6.04
N SER A 104 -14.79 6.27 5.53
CA SER A 104 -14.15 6.45 4.22
C SER A 104 -14.73 5.57 3.11
N ALA A 105 -15.43 4.48 3.47
CA ALA A 105 -16.10 3.62 2.50
C ALA A 105 -17.29 4.35 1.85
N ARG A 106 -17.34 4.36 0.52
CA ARG A 106 -18.48 4.85 -0.27
C ARG A 106 -19.67 3.90 -0.18
N ARG A 107 -19.41 2.60 -0.12
CA ARG A 107 -20.40 1.54 0.05
C ARG A 107 -19.76 0.25 0.57
N SER A 108 -20.58 -0.60 1.19
CA SER A 108 -20.22 -1.98 1.49
C SER A 108 -20.82 -2.90 0.44
N VAL A 109 -20.10 -3.97 0.11
CA VAL A 109 -20.53 -4.99 -0.85
C VAL A 109 -20.17 -6.38 -0.31
N ASP A 110 -20.97 -7.37 -0.66
CA ASP A 110 -20.60 -8.78 -0.46
C ASP A 110 -19.90 -9.29 -1.72
N ILE A 111 -18.68 -9.81 -1.57
CA ILE A 111 -17.94 -10.41 -2.67
C ILE A 111 -17.45 -11.77 -2.21
N GLY A 112 -18.01 -12.83 -2.79
CA GLY A 112 -17.66 -14.20 -2.43
C GLY A 112 -17.89 -14.53 -0.95
N GLY A 113 -18.93 -13.97 -0.32
CA GLY A 113 -19.23 -14.19 1.10
C GLY A 113 -18.33 -13.42 2.07
N LYS A 114 -17.47 -12.52 1.56
CA LYS A 114 -16.70 -11.58 2.37
C LYS A 114 -17.32 -10.20 2.32
N LYS A 115 -17.35 -9.55 3.49
CA LYS A 115 -17.64 -8.12 3.58
C LYS A 115 -16.46 -7.33 3.01
N ALA A 116 -16.74 -6.62 1.93
CA ALA A 116 -15.82 -5.72 1.29
C ALA A 116 -16.33 -4.27 1.36
N SER A 117 -15.39 -3.33 1.35
CA SER A 117 -15.65 -1.90 1.37
C SER A 117 -15.09 -1.29 0.10
N VAL A 118 -15.92 -0.55 -0.63
CA VAL A 118 -15.51 0.22 -1.79
C VAL A 118 -15.11 1.62 -1.31
N LEU A 119 -13.84 1.97 -1.46
CA LEU A 119 -13.27 3.25 -0.99
C LEU A 119 -13.26 4.31 -2.11
N ALA A 120 -13.07 3.88 -3.35
CA ALA A 120 -13.15 4.74 -4.52
C ALA A 120 -13.97 4.05 -5.61
N ASP A 121 -14.85 4.83 -6.24
CA ASP A 121 -15.76 4.41 -7.32
C ASP A 121 -16.16 5.69 -8.06
N ASP A 122 -15.37 6.06 -9.07
CA ASP A 122 -15.59 7.28 -9.87
C ASP A 122 -16.01 7.00 -11.33
N GLY A 123 -16.16 5.72 -11.66
CA GLY A 123 -16.54 5.21 -12.98
C GLY A 123 -15.37 4.58 -13.72
N LEU A 124 -14.18 5.15 -13.62
CA LEU A 124 -12.96 4.64 -14.27
C LEU A 124 -11.96 4.07 -13.28
N TYR A 125 -12.05 4.44 -12.00
CA TYR A 125 -11.21 3.92 -10.92
C TYR A 125 -12.06 3.25 -9.85
N CYS A 126 -11.58 2.09 -9.40
CA CYS A 126 -12.13 1.33 -8.30
C CYS A 126 -11.06 0.99 -7.26
N LEU A 127 -11.40 1.16 -5.99
CA LEU A 127 -10.59 0.68 -4.87
C LEU A 127 -11.47 -0.11 -3.89
N ILE A 128 -11.15 -1.38 -3.69
CA ILE A 128 -11.90 -2.31 -2.83
C ILE A 128 -10.98 -2.86 -1.75
N TYR A 129 -11.40 -2.76 -0.50
CA TYR A 129 -10.76 -3.42 0.63
C TYR A 129 -11.62 -4.60 1.08
N VAL A 130 -11.01 -5.78 1.27
CA VAL A 130 -11.70 -6.98 1.74
C VAL A 130 -11.05 -7.44 3.03
N ASN A 131 -11.84 -7.53 4.09
CA ASN A 131 -11.35 -8.00 5.39
C ASN A 131 -11.28 -9.53 5.40
N GLY A 132 -10.07 -10.07 5.29
CA GLY A 132 -9.75 -11.49 5.43
C GLY A 132 -9.03 -11.83 6.74
N GLY A 133 -8.93 -10.89 7.68
CA GLY A 133 -7.96 -10.93 8.77
C GLY A 133 -6.59 -10.39 8.32
N THR A 134 -5.51 -10.97 8.85
CA THR A 134 -4.15 -10.68 8.38
C THR A 134 -3.63 -11.88 7.56
N PRO A 135 -3.33 -11.73 6.26
CA PRO A 135 -3.41 -10.49 5.49
C PRO A 135 -4.84 -10.10 5.09
N TRP A 136 -5.09 -8.81 4.85
CA TRP A 136 -6.30 -8.31 4.21
C TRP A 136 -6.02 -7.84 2.78
N LEU A 137 -7.05 -7.81 1.93
CA LEU A 137 -6.89 -7.55 0.49
C LEU A 137 -7.20 -6.09 0.18
N GLN A 138 -6.28 -5.44 -0.53
CA GLN A 138 -6.53 -4.23 -1.30
C GLN A 138 -6.52 -4.58 -2.78
N PHE A 139 -7.62 -4.29 -3.46
CA PHE A 139 -7.76 -4.43 -4.91
C PHE A 139 -7.97 -3.05 -5.52
N GLY A 140 -7.09 -2.67 -6.45
CA GLY A 140 -7.22 -1.45 -7.23
C GLY A 140 -7.40 -1.76 -8.70
N SER A 141 -8.25 -1.02 -9.39
CA SER A 141 -8.34 -1.11 -10.85
C SER A 141 -8.65 0.24 -11.46
N GLN A 142 -8.02 0.52 -12.59
CA GLN A 142 -8.28 1.70 -13.39
C GLN A 142 -8.45 1.30 -14.87
N SER A 143 -9.52 1.78 -15.47
CA SER A 143 -9.72 1.75 -16.91
C SER A 143 -9.19 3.03 -17.57
N ALA A 144 -8.76 2.88 -18.83
CA ALA A 144 -8.41 4.02 -19.66
C ALA A 144 -9.62 4.95 -19.83
N ASP A 145 -9.37 6.26 -19.80
CA ASP A 145 -10.40 7.23 -20.17
C ASP A 145 -10.76 7.06 -21.65
N THR A 146 -12.04 6.84 -21.90
CA THR A 146 -12.59 6.66 -23.24
C THR A 146 -13.12 7.96 -23.84
N GLY A 147 -13.13 9.06 -23.06
CA GLY A 147 -13.79 10.31 -23.41
C GLY A 147 -15.32 10.21 -23.43
N THR A 148 -15.89 9.06 -23.05
CA THR A 148 -17.33 8.83 -22.98
C THR A 148 -17.79 8.75 -21.52
N PRO A 149 -18.92 9.38 -21.16
CA PRO A 149 -19.46 9.24 -19.82
C PRO A 149 -19.82 7.78 -19.52
N VAL A 150 -19.32 7.26 -18.39
CA VAL A 150 -19.64 5.94 -17.85
C VAL A 150 -20.37 6.06 -16.52
N ALA A 151 -21.10 5.02 -16.13
CA ALA A 151 -21.70 4.96 -14.80
C ALA A 151 -20.59 5.02 -13.73
N LYS A 152 -20.84 5.72 -12.62
CA LYS A 152 -19.86 5.84 -11.53
C LYS A 152 -19.44 4.50 -10.93
N THR A 153 -20.23 3.45 -11.08
CA THR A 153 -19.94 2.10 -10.57
C THR A 153 -19.23 1.20 -11.58
N HIS A 154 -19.04 1.69 -12.81
CA HIS A 154 -18.64 0.86 -13.96
C HIS A 154 -17.37 0.04 -13.68
N GLU A 155 -16.29 0.68 -13.21
CA GLU A 155 -15.04 -0.03 -12.96
C GLU A 155 -15.14 -1.01 -11.80
N CYS A 156 -15.85 -0.66 -10.71
CA CYS A 156 -16.02 -1.58 -9.59
C CYS A 156 -16.90 -2.78 -9.94
N ASP A 157 -17.96 -2.57 -10.73
CA ASP A 157 -18.84 -3.65 -11.17
C ASP A 157 -18.10 -4.59 -12.13
N ARG A 158 -17.26 -4.05 -13.04
CA ARG A 158 -16.36 -4.85 -13.88
C ARG A 158 -15.30 -5.61 -13.08
N SER A 159 -14.79 -5.01 -12.01
CA SER A 159 -13.71 -5.59 -11.18
C SER A 159 -14.20 -6.67 -10.22
N THR A 160 -15.47 -6.63 -9.82
CA THR A 160 -16.04 -7.52 -8.79
C THR A 160 -15.82 -9.03 -9.07
N PRO A 161 -16.00 -9.54 -10.31
CA PRO A 161 -15.71 -10.94 -10.63
C PRO A 161 -14.23 -11.32 -10.42
N LEU A 162 -13.29 -10.41 -10.67
CA LEU A 162 -11.86 -10.65 -10.43
C LEU A 162 -11.56 -10.67 -8.93
N VAL A 163 -12.14 -9.74 -8.16
CA VAL A 163 -12.02 -9.76 -6.69
C VAL A 163 -12.54 -11.07 -6.12
N GLN A 164 -13.70 -11.54 -6.59
CA GLN A 164 -14.26 -12.83 -6.18
C GLN A 164 -13.30 -13.99 -6.48
N LYS A 165 -12.66 -14.00 -7.65
CA LYS A 165 -11.66 -15.01 -8.02
C LYS A 165 -10.41 -14.93 -7.14
N VAL A 166 -9.92 -13.73 -6.84
CA VAL A 166 -8.79 -13.52 -5.90
C VAL A 166 -9.13 -14.12 -4.53
N ILE A 167 -10.31 -13.81 -3.97
CA ILE A 167 -10.77 -14.37 -2.69
C ILE A 167 -10.81 -15.90 -2.74
N ALA A 168 -11.35 -16.49 -3.81
CA ALA A 168 -11.42 -17.94 -3.96
C ALA A 168 -10.04 -18.61 -4.11
N ASN A 169 -9.08 -17.94 -4.74
CA ASN A 169 -7.69 -18.42 -4.86
C ASN A 169 -6.92 -18.29 -3.54
N LEU A 170 -7.26 -17.31 -2.72
CA LEU A 170 -6.76 -17.15 -1.35
C LEU A 170 -7.36 -18.16 -0.35
N LYS A 171 -8.40 -18.91 -0.74
CA LYS A 171 -9.13 -19.86 0.12
C LYS A 171 -9.74 -19.18 1.36
N TRP A 172 -10.21 -17.96 1.17
CA TRP A 172 -10.87 -17.15 2.19
C TRP A 172 -12.34 -17.51 2.37
#